data_AF-A0A4U0FC26-F1
#
_entry.id   AF-A0A4U0FC26-F1
#
_cell.length_a   1.000
_cell.length_b   1.000
_cell.length_c   1.000
_cell.angle_alpha   90.00
_cell.angle_beta   90.00
_cell.angle_gamma   90.00
#
_symmetry.space_group_name_H-M   'P 1'
#
loop_
_entity.id
_entity.type
_entity.pdbx_description
1 polymer ?
#
loop_
_entity_poly.entity_id
_entity_poly.type
_entity_poly.pdbx_seq_one_letter_code
_entity_poly.pdbx_strand_id
1 'polypeptide(L)'
;MLAVYGSKMPLRLLEEIAIWKMREMQHTEAIREILPELESPYRNLMLDWHHVFAKTREQAQAAIRAGLAGQGEALPPEWQLYLPVLLEQSVVQSREFVRQLLALQERSAACRRSPVAAAVLAPIRRQSEYFLGAMEELTRTGQSPWLTEGVTVSSLEETGSDSPESYGGPEPADVPLRPEGTWSDPLAGMEGGESRQSVPIGGHKLPPLPYRYNALEPCIDEKTMRLHHDKHHQSYVDGLNNAEKKLEEARRTGHFDLVRHWERELAFNGAGHYLHTIFWDAMSPRGGGKPSGALAGEIDRSFGGFDAFKKHFTEAATKVEGNGWAILVWSPRSHRLEILTAERHQNLSQWDVVPLLPLDVWEHAYYLKHQNDRASYVKDWWNVVNWPYVADRYTKARTLQWPPY
;
A
#
# COMPACT_ATOMS: atom_id res chain seq x y z
N MET A 1 -10.93 -10.37 9.63
CA MET A 1 -11.33 -9.40 8.57
C MET A 1 -12.30 -10.00 7.53
N LEU A 2 -12.68 -11.29 7.61
CA LEU A 2 -13.49 -12.03 6.61
C LEU A 2 -14.90 -12.42 7.10
N ALA A 3 -15.23 -12.18 8.37
CA ALA A 3 -16.50 -12.57 8.99
C ALA A 3 -17.73 -11.69 8.64
N VAL A 4 -17.58 -10.66 7.79
CA VAL A 4 -18.56 -9.54 7.69
C VAL A 4 -19.31 -9.51 6.34
N TYR A 5 -19.11 -10.48 5.44
CA TYR A 5 -19.50 -10.29 4.03
C TYR A 5 -20.69 -11.10 3.51
N GLY A 6 -21.34 -11.92 4.34
CA GLY A 6 -22.57 -12.63 3.95
C GLY A 6 -22.47 -13.35 2.59
N SER A 7 -23.42 -13.11 1.69
CA SER A 7 -23.48 -13.74 0.35
C SER A 7 -22.35 -13.34 -0.60
N LYS A 8 -21.58 -12.28 -0.32
CA LYS A 8 -20.51 -11.75 -1.18
C LYS A 8 -19.12 -12.33 -0.91
N MET A 9 -19.01 -13.22 0.08
CA MET A 9 -17.76 -13.93 0.38
C MET A 9 -17.11 -14.60 -0.83
N PRO A 10 -17.84 -15.26 -1.76
CA PRO A 10 -17.24 -15.89 -2.92
C PRO A 10 -16.48 -14.93 -3.85
N LEU A 11 -17.08 -13.77 -4.15
CA LEU A 11 -16.43 -12.73 -4.95
C LEU A 11 -15.19 -12.19 -4.26
N ARG A 12 -15.25 -12.03 -2.93
CA ARG A 12 -14.12 -11.53 -2.15
C ARG A 12 -12.94 -12.50 -2.14
N LEU A 13 -13.19 -13.80 -2.05
CA LEU A 13 -12.15 -14.82 -2.14
C LEU A 13 -11.47 -14.78 -3.51
N LEU A 14 -12.24 -14.64 -4.59
CA LEU A 14 -11.68 -14.47 -5.94
C LEU A 14 -10.79 -13.23 -6.05
N GLU A 15 -11.17 -12.11 -5.43
CA GLU A 15 -10.35 -10.90 -5.40
C GLU A 15 -9.01 -11.13 -4.68
N GLU A 16 -9.04 -11.76 -3.50
CA GLU A 16 -7.82 -12.09 -2.76
C GLU A 16 -6.91 -12.99 -3.61
N ILE A 17 -7.45 -14.02 -4.26
CA ILE A 17 -6.69 -14.88 -5.18
C ILE A 17 -6.07 -14.03 -6.31
N ALA A 18 -6.84 -13.16 -6.95
CA ALA A 18 -6.34 -12.33 -8.05
C ALA A 18 -5.20 -11.38 -7.62
N ILE A 19 -5.34 -10.74 -6.45
CA ILE A 19 -4.33 -9.83 -5.90
C ILE A 19 -3.06 -10.59 -5.53
N TRP A 20 -3.20 -11.73 -4.85
CA TRP A 20 -2.05 -12.51 -4.41
C TRP A 20 -1.28 -13.10 -5.57
N LYS A 21 -1.99 -13.65 -6.57
CA LYS A 21 -1.34 -14.18 -7.78
C LYS A 21 -0.67 -13.08 -8.61
N MET A 22 -1.20 -11.86 -8.61
CA MET A 22 -0.49 -10.72 -9.20
C MET A 22 0.83 -10.42 -8.50
N ARG A 23 0.84 -10.43 -7.15
CA ARG A 23 2.06 -10.17 -6.37
C ARG A 23 3.11 -11.26 -6.58
N GLU A 24 2.70 -12.53 -6.52
CA GLU A 24 3.62 -13.65 -6.76
C GLU A 24 4.18 -13.64 -8.19
N MET A 25 3.37 -13.25 -9.18
CA MET A 25 3.82 -13.01 -10.55
C MET A 25 4.86 -11.89 -10.64
N GLN A 26 4.70 -10.79 -9.91
CA GLN A 26 5.69 -9.70 -9.83
C GLN A 26 6.96 -10.14 -9.09
N HIS A 27 6.83 -11.01 -8.08
CA HIS A 27 7.98 -11.56 -7.38
C HIS A 27 8.86 -12.42 -8.30
N THR A 28 8.28 -13.19 -9.22
CA THR A 28 9.07 -13.97 -10.18
C THR A 28 9.82 -13.09 -11.18
N GLU A 29 9.28 -11.92 -11.54
CA GLU A 29 9.99 -10.90 -12.31
C GLU A 29 11.14 -10.30 -11.49
N ALA A 30 10.86 -9.84 -10.28
CA ALA A 30 11.85 -9.24 -9.39
C ALA A 30 13.04 -10.19 -9.13
N ILE A 31 12.80 -11.48 -8.91
CA ILE A 31 13.86 -12.47 -8.73
C ILE A 31 14.76 -12.54 -9.98
N ARG A 32 14.17 -12.56 -11.18
CA ARG A 32 14.94 -12.62 -12.44
C ARG A 32 15.73 -11.35 -12.75
N GLU A 33 15.20 -10.19 -12.34
CA GLU A 33 15.84 -8.89 -12.56
C GLU A 33 16.91 -8.54 -11.53
N ILE A 34 16.76 -9.02 -10.30
CA ILE A 34 17.71 -8.76 -9.20
C ILE A 34 18.81 -9.82 -9.18
N LEU A 35 18.53 -11.04 -9.64
CA LEU A 35 19.51 -12.12 -9.78
C LEU A 35 19.76 -12.45 -11.27
N PRO A 36 20.47 -11.57 -12.02
CA PRO A 36 20.72 -11.77 -13.44
C PRO A 36 21.64 -12.97 -13.73
N GLU A 37 22.41 -13.44 -12.76
CA GLU A 37 23.28 -14.62 -12.89
C GLU A 37 22.61 -15.93 -12.47
N LEU A 38 21.29 -15.91 -12.24
CA LEU A 38 20.53 -17.09 -11.85
C LEU A 38 20.63 -18.19 -12.93
N GLU A 39 20.93 -19.41 -12.50
CA GLU A 39 21.13 -20.54 -13.40
C GLU A 39 19.88 -20.82 -14.24
N SER A 40 20.06 -21.22 -15.50
CA SER A 40 18.97 -21.41 -16.47
C SER A 40 17.80 -22.25 -15.95
N PRO A 41 17.99 -23.37 -15.22
CA PRO A 41 16.87 -24.13 -14.65
C PRO A 41 15.99 -23.31 -13.71
N TYR A 42 16.59 -22.48 -12.84
CA TYR A 42 15.85 -21.65 -11.89
C TYR A 42 15.26 -20.40 -12.55
N ARG A 43 15.94 -19.83 -13.55
CA ARG A 43 15.38 -18.74 -14.35
C ARG A 43 14.13 -19.19 -15.10
N ASN A 44 14.18 -20.38 -15.71
CA ASN A 44 13.04 -20.99 -16.38
C ASN A 44 11.93 -21.31 -15.38
N LEU A 45 12.27 -21.81 -14.19
CA LEU A 45 11.30 -22.04 -13.13
C LEU A 45 10.53 -20.76 -12.76
N MET A 46 11.21 -19.61 -12.66
CA MET A 46 10.54 -18.32 -12.39
C MET A 46 9.64 -17.87 -13.55
N LEU A 47 10.03 -18.16 -14.79
CA LEU A 47 9.17 -17.93 -15.97
C LEU A 47 7.92 -18.82 -15.94
N ASP A 48 8.07 -20.10 -15.61
CA ASP A 48 6.96 -21.04 -15.53
C ASP A 48 5.97 -20.60 -14.44
N TRP A 49 6.46 -20.22 -13.26
CA TRP A 49 5.62 -19.67 -12.19
C TRP A 49 4.91 -18.38 -12.58
N HIS A 50 5.60 -17.49 -13.29
CA HIS A 50 4.97 -16.28 -13.81
C HIS A 50 3.71 -16.61 -14.61
N HIS A 51 3.79 -17.59 -15.52
CA HIS A 51 2.66 -18.02 -16.32
C HIS A 51 1.57 -18.72 -15.50
N VAL A 52 1.95 -19.58 -14.55
CA VAL A 52 0.99 -20.25 -13.64
C VAL A 52 0.18 -19.22 -12.86
N PHE A 53 0.84 -18.24 -12.24
CA PHE A 53 0.18 -17.20 -11.48
C PHE A 53 -0.67 -16.27 -12.35
N ALA A 54 -0.17 -15.89 -13.52
CA ALA A 54 -0.93 -15.08 -14.49
C ALA A 54 -2.24 -15.77 -14.88
N LYS A 55 -2.20 -17.08 -15.18
CA LYS A 55 -3.39 -17.85 -15.56
C LYS A 55 -4.41 -17.96 -14.42
N THR A 56 -3.97 -18.27 -13.21
CA THR A 56 -4.86 -18.35 -12.04
C THR A 56 -5.48 -17.00 -11.70
N ARG A 57 -4.70 -15.91 -11.81
CA ARG A 57 -5.22 -14.55 -11.69
C ARG A 57 -6.29 -14.25 -12.75
N GLU A 58 -6.04 -14.58 -14.01
CA GLU A 58 -6.97 -14.36 -15.11
C GLU A 58 -8.31 -15.09 -14.87
N GLN A 59 -8.25 -16.34 -14.41
CA GLN A 59 -9.43 -17.12 -14.06
C GLN A 59 -10.21 -16.48 -12.90
N ALA A 60 -9.53 -16.04 -11.86
CA ALA A 60 -10.16 -15.34 -10.75
C ALA A 60 -10.84 -14.03 -11.21
N GLN A 61 -10.17 -13.26 -12.08
CA GLN A 61 -10.73 -12.04 -12.66
C GLN A 61 -11.92 -12.32 -13.59
N ALA A 62 -11.90 -13.41 -14.35
CA ALA A 62 -13.03 -13.82 -15.19
C ALA A 62 -14.25 -14.18 -14.34
N ALA A 63 -14.04 -14.92 -13.24
CA ALA A 63 -15.09 -15.27 -12.29
C ALA A 63 -15.69 -14.02 -11.62
N ILE A 64 -14.85 -13.05 -11.24
CA ILE A 64 -15.30 -11.76 -10.70
C ILE A 64 -16.18 -11.03 -11.72
N ARG A 65 -15.73 -10.91 -12.98
CA ARG A 65 -16.52 -10.27 -14.05
C ARG A 65 -17.87 -10.96 -14.25
N ALA A 66 -17.90 -12.28 -14.22
CA ALA A 66 -19.14 -13.05 -14.36
C ALA A 66 -20.11 -12.82 -13.19
N GLY A 67 -19.61 -12.84 -11.94
CA GLY A 67 -20.43 -12.56 -10.77
C GLY A 67 -20.94 -11.12 -10.71
N LEU A 68 -20.17 -10.15 -11.22
CA LEU A 68 -20.61 -8.76 -11.31
C LEU A 68 -21.69 -8.55 -12.39
N ALA A 69 -21.65 -9.31 -13.48
CA ALA A 69 -22.70 -9.28 -14.50
C ALA A 69 -24.05 -9.81 -13.98
N GLY A 70 -24.04 -10.68 -12.97
CA GLY A 70 -25.22 -11.28 -12.34
C GLY A 70 -25.86 -10.46 -11.21
N GLN A 71 -25.66 -9.14 -11.15
CA GLN A 71 -26.20 -8.24 -10.11
C GLN A 71 -25.64 -8.47 -8.68
N GLY A 72 -24.47 -9.10 -8.54
CA GLY A 72 -23.68 -9.04 -7.30
C GLY A 72 -24.22 -9.81 -6.08
N GLU A 73 -25.34 -10.52 -6.21
CA GLU A 73 -25.95 -11.29 -5.11
C GLU A 73 -25.27 -12.64 -4.86
N ALA A 74 -24.82 -13.33 -5.91
CA ALA A 74 -24.09 -14.60 -5.84
C ALA A 74 -23.27 -14.86 -7.13
N LEU A 75 -22.25 -15.72 -7.06
CA LEU A 75 -21.57 -16.22 -8.26
C LEU A 75 -22.55 -17.06 -9.11
N PRO A 76 -22.42 -17.09 -10.44
CA PRO A 76 -23.15 -18.06 -11.26
C PRO A 76 -22.86 -19.50 -10.82
N PRO A 77 -23.80 -20.45 -10.95
CA PRO A 77 -23.66 -21.82 -10.46
C PRO A 77 -22.36 -22.53 -10.92
N GLU A 78 -21.95 -22.29 -12.17
CA GLU A 78 -20.71 -22.80 -12.72
C GLU A 78 -19.47 -22.30 -11.98
N TRP A 79 -19.48 -21.05 -11.51
CA TRP A 79 -18.39 -20.45 -10.75
C TRP A 79 -18.46 -20.79 -9.26
N GLN A 80 -19.66 -21.03 -8.72
CA GLN A 80 -19.80 -21.55 -7.35
C GLN A 80 -19.12 -22.91 -7.20
N LEU A 81 -19.28 -23.79 -8.19
CA LEU A 81 -18.62 -25.10 -8.22
C LEU A 81 -17.10 -24.99 -8.47
N TYR A 82 -16.68 -23.98 -9.23
CA TYR A 82 -15.27 -23.80 -9.58
C TYR A 82 -14.43 -23.10 -8.48
N LEU A 83 -15.05 -22.26 -7.66
CA LEU A 83 -14.35 -21.48 -6.63
C LEU A 83 -13.53 -22.33 -5.64
N PRO A 84 -14.05 -23.44 -5.07
CA PRO A 84 -13.26 -24.27 -4.16
C PRO A 84 -12.00 -24.82 -4.84
N VAL A 85 -12.12 -25.26 -6.09
CA VAL A 85 -10.99 -25.75 -6.89
C VAL A 85 -9.98 -24.64 -7.11
N LEU A 86 -10.43 -23.45 -7.51
CA LEU A 86 -9.53 -22.32 -7.75
C LEU A 86 -8.80 -21.87 -6.47
N LEU A 87 -9.50 -21.88 -5.34
CA LEU A 87 -8.93 -21.56 -4.03
C LEU A 87 -7.87 -22.61 -3.63
N GLU A 88 -8.19 -23.89 -3.71
CA GLU A 88 -7.25 -24.99 -3.42
C GLU A 88 -6.00 -24.89 -4.31
N GLN A 89 -6.19 -24.72 -5.61
CA GLN A 89 -5.08 -24.55 -6.55
C GLN A 89 -4.23 -23.33 -6.20
N SER A 90 -4.85 -22.21 -5.81
CA SER A 90 -4.12 -21.00 -5.40
C SER A 90 -3.22 -21.25 -4.19
N VAL A 91 -3.69 -22.03 -3.20
CA VAL A 91 -2.95 -22.40 -2.00
C VAL A 91 -1.81 -23.35 -2.34
N VAL A 92 -2.09 -24.40 -3.12
CA VAL A 92 -1.07 -25.38 -3.57
C VAL A 92 0.06 -24.68 -4.32
N GLN A 93 -0.28 -23.78 -5.25
CA GLN A 93 0.69 -23.00 -5.99
C GLN A 93 1.58 -22.15 -5.07
N SER A 94 0.99 -21.43 -4.11
CA SER A 94 1.76 -20.58 -3.19
C SER A 94 2.66 -21.41 -2.26
N ARG A 95 2.19 -22.55 -1.76
CA ARG A 95 3.01 -23.50 -0.98
C ARG A 95 4.19 -24.03 -1.78
N GLU A 96 3.92 -24.48 -3.00
CA GLU A 96 4.95 -25.05 -3.86
C GLU A 96 5.96 -24.00 -4.32
N PHE A 97 5.51 -22.77 -4.58
CA PHE A 97 6.39 -21.64 -4.84
C PHE A 97 7.30 -21.35 -3.65
N VAL A 98 6.76 -21.25 -2.44
CA VAL A 98 7.55 -21.09 -1.19
C VAL A 98 8.59 -22.21 -1.03
N ARG A 99 8.18 -23.47 -1.23
CA ARG A 99 9.08 -24.63 -1.19
C ARG A 99 10.24 -24.49 -2.19
N GLN A 100 9.95 -24.02 -3.39
CA GLN A 100 10.95 -23.84 -4.44
C GLN A 100 11.83 -22.62 -4.23
N LEU A 101 11.35 -21.55 -3.59
CA LEU A 101 12.18 -20.42 -3.17
C LEU A 101 13.20 -20.84 -2.10
N LEU A 102 12.79 -21.71 -1.16
CA LEU A 102 13.71 -22.31 -0.18
C LEU A 102 14.77 -23.17 -0.87
N ALA A 103 14.35 -24.06 -1.78
CA ALA A 103 15.27 -24.89 -2.55
C ALA A 103 16.23 -24.04 -3.39
N LEU A 104 15.74 -22.95 -3.97
CA LEU A 104 16.54 -22.00 -4.72
C LEU A 104 17.61 -21.34 -3.84
N GLN A 105 17.21 -20.84 -2.67
CA GLN A 105 18.12 -20.22 -1.70
C GLN A 105 19.24 -21.18 -1.26
N GLU A 106 18.92 -22.45 -1.05
CA GLU A 106 19.89 -23.47 -0.62
C GLU A 106 20.80 -23.95 -1.75
N ARG A 107 20.24 -24.19 -2.94
CA ARG A 107 20.89 -25.00 -3.99
C ARG A 107 21.51 -24.16 -5.10
N SER A 108 21.01 -22.95 -5.37
CA SER A 108 21.58 -22.07 -6.40
C SER A 108 22.95 -21.54 -5.96
N ALA A 109 23.96 -21.76 -6.82
CA ALA A 109 25.27 -21.17 -6.63
C ALA A 109 25.22 -19.64 -6.85
N ALA A 110 24.36 -19.16 -7.74
CA ALA A 110 24.11 -17.72 -7.92
C ALA A 110 23.55 -17.09 -6.64
N CYS A 111 22.57 -17.73 -6.00
CA CYS A 111 22.03 -17.26 -4.72
C CYS A 111 23.07 -17.29 -3.60
N ARG A 112 23.85 -18.37 -3.47
CA ARG A 112 24.90 -18.46 -2.43
C ARG A 112 26.01 -17.42 -2.58
N ARG A 113 26.33 -17.00 -3.81
CA ARG A 113 27.37 -16.00 -4.08
C ARG A 113 26.87 -14.55 -4.00
N SER A 114 25.56 -14.34 -4.03
CA SER A 114 24.96 -13.00 -4.01
C SER A 114 24.41 -12.69 -2.62
N PRO A 115 24.99 -11.74 -1.87
CA PRO A 115 24.45 -11.32 -0.58
C PRO A 115 23.04 -10.72 -0.71
N VAL A 116 22.68 -10.24 -1.90
CA VAL A 116 21.34 -9.70 -2.23
C VAL A 116 20.29 -10.81 -2.37
N ALA A 117 20.68 -12.06 -2.66
CA ALA A 117 19.72 -13.14 -2.90
C ALA A 117 18.87 -13.49 -1.67
N ALA A 118 19.49 -13.67 -0.50
CA ALA A 118 18.76 -13.93 0.73
C ALA A 118 17.83 -12.76 1.10
N ALA A 119 18.31 -11.55 0.84
CA ALA A 119 17.59 -10.31 1.06
C ALA A 119 16.34 -10.22 0.16
N VAL A 120 16.38 -10.68 -1.09
CA VAL A 120 15.21 -10.67 -1.99
C VAL A 120 14.26 -11.84 -1.71
N LEU A 121 14.79 -13.04 -1.50
CA LEU A 121 13.98 -14.26 -1.37
C LEU A 121 13.22 -14.32 -0.05
N ALA A 122 13.79 -13.83 1.06
CA ALA A 122 13.15 -13.93 2.37
C ALA A 122 11.86 -13.07 2.51
N PRO A 123 11.82 -11.79 2.11
CA PRO A 123 10.59 -11.00 2.09
C PRO A 123 9.53 -11.60 1.16
N ILE A 124 9.91 -12.03 -0.05
CA ILE A 124 9.01 -12.67 -1.01
C ILE A 124 8.37 -13.91 -0.38
N ARG A 125 9.18 -14.77 0.27
CA ARG A 125 8.69 -15.96 0.97
C ARG A 125 7.71 -15.60 2.08
N ARG A 126 8.07 -14.66 2.96
CA ARG A 126 7.20 -14.21 4.06
C ARG A 126 5.86 -13.69 3.56
N GLN A 127 5.83 -12.98 2.43
CA GLN A 127 4.60 -12.48 1.85
C GLN A 127 3.69 -13.62 1.33
N SER A 128 4.25 -14.64 0.68
CA SER A 128 3.49 -15.83 0.30
C SER A 128 3.04 -16.66 1.52
N GLU A 129 3.89 -16.80 2.55
CA GLU A 129 3.52 -17.47 3.81
C GLU A 129 2.37 -16.74 4.54
N TYR A 130 2.36 -15.40 4.50
CA TYR A 130 1.25 -14.61 5.05
C TYR A 130 -0.07 -14.91 4.35
N PHE A 131 -0.07 -15.01 3.01
CA PHE A 131 -1.26 -15.40 2.26
C PHE A 131 -1.76 -16.80 2.69
N LEU A 132 -0.85 -17.76 2.81
CA LEU A 132 -1.18 -19.12 3.25
C LEU A 132 -1.82 -19.13 4.64
N GLY A 133 -1.25 -18.40 5.60
CA GLY A 133 -1.82 -18.28 6.94
C GLY A 133 -3.21 -17.61 6.93
N ALA A 134 -3.42 -16.61 6.07
CA ALA A 134 -4.72 -15.97 5.91
C ALA A 134 -5.79 -16.94 5.34
N MET A 135 -5.40 -17.83 4.42
CA MET A 135 -6.29 -18.85 3.84
C MET A 135 -6.57 -20.01 4.80
N GLU A 136 -5.58 -20.41 5.61
CA GLU A 136 -5.75 -21.44 6.64
C GLU A 136 -6.72 -20.97 7.74
N GLU A 137 -6.61 -19.72 8.17
CA GLU A 137 -7.52 -19.14 9.17
C GLU A 137 -8.98 -19.07 8.67
N LEU A 138 -9.16 -18.75 7.39
CA LEU A 138 -10.47 -18.81 6.73
C LEU A 138 -11.09 -20.21 6.75
N THR A 139 -10.26 -21.23 6.57
CA THR A 139 -10.67 -22.64 6.57
C THR A 139 -11.02 -23.10 7.98
N ARG A 140 -10.17 -22.76 8.96
CA ARG A 140 -10.29 -23.17 10.37
C ARG A 140 -11.50 -22.57 11.08
N THR A 141 -11.88 -21.34 10.75
CA THR A 141 -12.98 -20.62 11.41
C THR A 141 -14.38 -21.02 10.93
N GLY A 142 -14.51 -21.98 10.01
CA GLY A 142 -15.81 -22.41 9.48
C GLY A 142 -16.56 -21.32 8.70
N GLN A 143 -15.91 -20.20 8.38
CA GLN A 143 -16.48 -19.07 7.63
C GLN A 143 -16.66 -19.37 6.13
N SER A 144 -16.38 -20.61 5.71
CA SER A 144 -16.69 -21.16 4.41
C SER A 144 -17.29 -22.56 4.58
N PRO A 145 -18.62 -22.72 4.44
CA PRO A 145 -19.28 -24.02 4.45
C PRO A 145 -18.80 -24.98 3.34
N TRP A 146 -18.05 -24.47 2.37
CA TRP A 146 -17.55 -25.20 1.20
C TRP A 146 -16.17 -25.85 1.42
N LEU A 147 -15.52 -25.59 2.56
CA LEU A 147 -14.15 -26.07 2.86
C LEU A 147 -14.11 -27.29 3.80
N THR A 148 -15.25 -27.73 4.34
CA THR A 148 -15.29 -28.71 5.45
C THR A 148 -15.10 -30.18 5.05
N GLU A 149 -15.10 -30.52 3.75
CA GLU A 149 -14.87 -31.90 3.30
C GLU A 149 -13.64 -31.97 2.37
N GLY A 150 -12.44 -32.13 2.95
CA GLY A 150 -11.26 -32.45 2.14
C GLY A 150 -9.90 -32.26 2.79
N VAL A 151 -9.77 -31.47 3.85
CA VAL A 151 -8.47 -31.24 4.51
C VAL A 151 -8.35 -32.13 5.75
N THR A 152 -7.89 -33.37 5.56
CA THR A 152 -7.41 -34.20 6.66
C THR A 152 -6.08 -33.63 7.18
N VAL A 153 -6.17 -32.82 8.23
CA VAL A 153 -5.01 -32.45 9.05
C VAL A 153 -4.80 -33.58 10.05
N SER A 154 -3.80 -34.45 9.82
CA SER A 154 -3.37 -35.37 10.87
C SER A 154 -2.52 -34.63 11.90
N SER A 155 -3.10 -34.49 13.09
CA SER A 155 -2.47 -34.59 14.41
C SER A 155 -1.21 -33.75 14.69
N LEU A 156 -1.41 -32.65 15.40
CA LEU A 156 -0.67 -32.37 16.63
C LEU A 156 -1.69 -31.95 17.70
N GLU A 157 -1.70 -32.72 18.78
CA GLU A 157 -2.54 -32.55 19.96
C GLU A 157 -2.17 -31.27 20.70
N GLU A 158 -3.18 -30.56 21.22
CA GLU A 158 -3.16 -30.13 22.62
C GLU A 158 -4.58 -29.78 23.08
N THR A 159 -4.88 -30.30 24.27
CA THR A 159 -6.16 -30.36 24.97
C THR A 159 -6.56 -29.03 25.59
N GLY A 160 -7.86 -28.72 25.63
CA GLY A 160 -8.39 -27.68 26.52
C GLY A 160 -9.83 -27.30 26.25
N SER A 161 -10.75 -27.89 27.01
CA SER A 161 -12.18 -27.56 27.10
C SER A 161 -12.43 -26.18 27.70
N ASP A 162 -13.34 -25.38 27.14
CA ASP A 162 -14.58 -25.01 27.84
C ASP A 162 -15.56 -24.21 26.96
N SER A 163 -16.84 -24.40 27.25
CA SER A 163 -18.01 -23.83 26.56
C SER A 163 -18.32 -22.39 27.03
N PRO A 164 -19.16 -21.62 26.31
CA PRO A 164 -19.24 -20.17 26.47
C PRO A 164 -20.28 -19.74 27.50
N GLU A 165 -19.92 -18.74 28.32
CA GLU A 165 -20.90 -17.95 29.08
C GLU A 165 -21.30 -16.70 28.31
N SER A 166 -22.62 -16.51 28.20
CA SER A 166 -23.27 -15.33 27.64
C SER A 166 -23.11 -14.12 28.57
N TYR A 167 -22.75 -12.97 28.01
CA TYR A 167 -23.00 -11.68 28.66
C TYR A 167 -23.72 -10.74 27.68
N GLY A 168 -24.94 -10.38 28.05
CA GLY A 168 -25.72 -9.31 27.44
C GLY A 168 -25.56 -7.99 28.17
N GLY A 169 -25.79 -6.91 27.42
CA GLY A 169 -26.05 -5.55 27.91
C GLY A 169 -25.22 -4.47 27.19
N PRO A 170 -25.67 -3.20 27.18
CA PRO A 170 -27.01 -2.70 26.85
C PRO A 170 -26.99 -1.68 25.68
N GLU A 171 -28.17 -1.35 25.15
CA GLU A 171 -28.39 -0.33 24.11
C GLU A 171 -27.92 1.08 24.50
N PRO A 172 -27.47 1.93 23.54
CA PRO A 172 -27.05 3.29 23.84
C PRO A 172 -28.26 4.24 23.96
N ALA A 173 -28.28 4.98 25.07
CA ALA A 173 -29.26 6.02 25.39
C ALA A 173 -29.06 7.30 24.56
N ASP A 174 -30.18 8.00 24.33
CA ASP A 174 -30.33 9.25 23.60
C ASP A 174 -29.42 10.39 24.09
N VAL A 175 -28.65 10.97 23.17
CA VAL A 175 -27.87 12.20 23.38
C VAL A 175 -28.63 13.38 22.75
N PRO A 176 -28.83 14.52 23.45
CA PRO A 176 -29.58 15.66 22.90
C PRO A 176 -28.78 16.40 21.82
N LEU A 177 -29.44 16.73 20.71
CA LEU A 177 -28.91 17.56 19.62
C LEU A 177 -28.69 19.01 20.08
N ARG A 178 -27.54 19.60 19.75
CA ARG A 178 -27.23 21.03 19.97
C ARG A 178 -27.96 21.92 18.95
N PRO A 179 -28.24 23.21 19.28
CA PRO A 179 -28.95 24.11 18.38
C PRO A 179 -28.08 24.56 17.20
N GLU A 180 -28.72 24.76 16.05
CA GLU A 180 -28.11 25.22 14.80
C GLU A 180 -27.41 26.58 14.97
N GLY A 181 -26.08 26.56 14.91
CA GLY A 181 -25.25 27.77 14.81
C GLY A 181 -25.03 28.14 13.35
N THR A 182 -25.22 29.42 13.05
CA THR A 182 -24.99 30.07 11.75
C THR A 182 -23.57 29.81 11.23
N TRP A 183 -23.46 29.06 10.12
CA TRP A 183 -22.22 28.92 9.36
C TRP A 183 -21.94 30.21 8.60
N SER A 184 -20.94 30.98 9.00
CA SER A 184 -20.35 32.01 8.16
C SER A 184 -19.50 31.35 7.09
N ASP A 185 -19.85 31.54 5.82
CA ASP A 185 -19.13 31.04 4.65
C ASP A 185 -17.69 31.63 4.60
N PRO A 186 -16.63 30.81 4.80
CA PRO A 186 -15.25 31.29 4.75
C PRO A 186 -14.78 31.69 3.35
N LEU A 187 -15.59 31.47 2.30
CA LEU A 187 -15.21 31.65 0.90
C LEU A 187 -15.71 32.96 0.26
N ALA A 188 -16.38 33.83 1.01
CA ALA A 188 -16.97 35.08 0.50
C ALA A 188 -15.97 36.15 0.01
N GLY A 189 -14.70 35.81 -0.25
CA GLY A 189 -13.64 36.76 -0.62
C GLY A 189 -12.70 36.34 -1.75
N MET A 190 -12.97 35.26 -2.49
CA MET A 190 -12.12 34.84 -3.61
C MET A 190 -12.80 35.01 -4.97
N GLU A 191 -13.08 36.25 -5.36
CA GLU A 191 -13.38 36.59 -6.76
C GLU A 191 -12.07 36.79 -7.53
N GLY A 192 -11.69 35.77 -8.31
CA GLY A 192 -10.48 35.76 -9.15
C GLY A 192 -10.39 34.45 -9.93
N GLY A 193 -11.26 34.31 -10.93
CA GLY A 193 -11.44 33.09 -11.72
C GLY A 193 -10.33 32.85 -12.74
N GLU A 194 -9.28 32.15 -12.32
CA GLU A 194 -8.72 31.10 -13.18
C GLU A 194 -9.53 29.83 -12.90
N SER A 195 -10.12 29.22 -13.94
CA SER A 195 -10.83 27.94 -13.76
C SER A 195 -9.82 26.92 -13.23
N ARG A 196 -9.91 26.60 -11.93
CA ARG A 196 -9.10 25.53 -11.33
C ARG A 196 -9.40 24.26 -12.11
N GLN A 197 -8.43 23.85 -12.93
CA GLN A 197 -8.56 22.70 -13.80
C GLN A 197 -8.58 21.45 -12.91
N SER A 198 -9.77 20.93 -12.62
CA SER A 198 -9.92 19.66 -11.90
C SER A 198 -9.41 18.52 -12.78
N VAL A 199 -8.74 17.53 -12.18
CA VAL A 199 -8.44 16.29 -12.88
C VAL A 199 -9.77 15.57 -13.15
N PRO A 200 -10.11 15.24 -14.41
CA PRO A 200 -11.33 14.49 -14.70
C PRO A 200 -11.24 13.08 -14.12
N ILE A 201 -12.40 12.47 -13.83
CA ILE A 201 -12.49 11.10 -13.32
C ILE A 201 -11.67 10.14 -14.18
N GLY A 202 -10.70 9.47 -13.56
CA GLY A 202 -9.85 8.52 -14.25
C GLY A 202 -8.85 9.15 -15.22
N GLY A 203 -8.54 10.44 -15.05
CA GLY A 203 -7.64 11.24 -15.86
C GLY A 203 -6.32 11.62 -15.17
N HIS A 204 -5.97 10.99 -14.06
CA HIS A 204 -4.67 11.17 -13.40
C HIS A 204 -3.55 10.66 -14.29
N LYS A 205 -2.37 11.27 -14.16
CA LYS A 205 -1.18 10.95 -14.96
C LYS A 205 0.03 10.81 -14.05
N LEU A 206 0.96 9.94 -14.45
CA LEU A 206 2.27 9.87 -13.83
C LEU A 206 3.01 11.20 -14.10
N PRO A 207 3.33 12.02 -13.08
CA PRO A 207 4.10 13.24 -13.27
C PRO A 207 5.52 12.87 -13.74
N PRO A 208 6.16 13.64 -14.64
CA PRO A 208 7.55 13.41 -14.96
C PRO A 208 8.44 13.71 -13.74
N LEU A 209 9.56 12.99 -13.60
CA LEU A 209 10.57 13.33 -12.60
C LEU A 209 11.15 14.74 -12.86
N PRO A 210 11.38 15.55 -11.80
CA PRO A 210 11.96 16.88 -11.94
C PRO A 210 13.49 16.85 -12.22
N TYR A 211 14.08 15.65 -12.26
CA TYR A 211 15.50 15.40 -12.52
C TYR A 211 15.71 14.04 -13.21
N ARG A 212 16.92 13.77 -13.71
CA ARG A 212 17.27 12.47 -14.33
C ARG A 212 17.29 11.35 -13.28
N TYR A 213 17.01 10.12 -13.69
CA TYR A 213 16.95 8.96 -12.78
C TYR A 213 18.22 8.74 -11.93
N ASN A 214 19.41 9.04 -12.45
CA ASN A 214 20.67 8.89 -11.73
C ASN A 214 21.11 10.16 -10.96
N ALA A 215 20.28 11.21 -10.95
CA ALA A 215 20.70 12.52 -10.44
C ALA A 215 20.79 12.58 -8.91
N LEU A 216 20.27 11.58 -8.20
CA LEU A 216 20.34 11.47 -6.74
C LEU A 216 21.44 10.53 -6.25
N GLU A 217 22.29 10.02 -7.15
CA GLU A 217 23.47 9.27 -6.74
C GLU A 217 24.47 10.18 -6.01
N PRO A 218 25.19 9.66 -4.99
CA PRO A 218 25.21 8.27 -4.55
C PRO A 218 24.16 7.93 -3.48
N CYS A 219 23.17 8.77 -3.19
CA CYS A 219 22.22 8.54 -2.10
C CYS A 219 21.13 7.52 -2.46
N ILE A 220 20.56 7.66 -3.66
CA ILE A 220 19.55 6.75 -4.23
C ILE A 220 20.04 6.34 -5.62
N ASP A 221 20.10 5.03 -5.90
CA ASP A 221 20.63 4.50 -7.16
C ASP A 221 19.63 4.66 -8.33
N GLU A 222 20.16 4.76 -9.55
CA GLU A 222 19.34 4.91 -10.77
C GLU A 222 18.31 3.78 -10.94
N LYS A 223 18.67 2.54 -10.60
CA LYS A 223 17.80 1.36 -10.80
C LYS A 223 16.56 1.44 -9.90
N THR A 224 16.75 1.78 -8.63
CA THR A 224 15.66 2.10 -7.70
C THR A 224 14.78 3.22 -8.27
N MET A 225 15.36 4.36 -8.67
CA MET A 225 14.59 5.51 -9.18
C MET A 225 13.72 5.14 -10.39
N ARG A 226 14.22 4.32 -11.32
CA ARG A 226 13.45 3.85 -12.49
C ARG A 226 12.28 2.96 -12.08
N LEU A 227 12.52 1.95 -11.26
CA LEU A 227 11.47 1.02 -10.83
C LEU A 227 10.41 1.73 -9.98
N HIS A 228 10.86 2.57 -9.05
CA HIS A 228 9.99 3.29 -8.12
C HIS A 228 9.06 4.27 -8.85
N HIS A 229 9.57 4.99 -9.85
CA HIS A 229 8.76 5.90 -10.67
C HIS A 229 7.95 5.16 -11.76
N ASP A 230 8.61 4.40 -12.64
CA ASP A 230 7.98 3.87 -13.86
C ASP A 230 7.09 2.65 -13.61
N LYS A 231 7.27 1.96 -12.48
CA LYS A 231 6.49 0.77 -12.12
C LYS A 231 5.59 1.04 -10.91
N HIS A 232 6.18 1.38 -9.76
CA HIS A 232 5.39 1.53 -8.53
C HIS A 232 4.46 2.74 -8.62
N HIS A 233 4.97 3.93 -8.90
CA HIS A 233 4.11 5.11 -9.02
C HIS A 233 3.08 5.00 -10.15
N GLN A 234 3.48 4.48 -11.33
CA GLN A 234 2.56 4.22 -12.43
C GLN A 234 1.39 3.31 -12.02
N SER A 235 1.65 2.25 -11.24
CA SER A 235 0.59 1.34 -10.80
C SER A 235 -0.43 2.02 -9.88
N TYR A 236 -0.01 2.96 -9.03
CA TYR A 236 -0.95 3.76 -8.22
C TYR A 236 -1.77 4.72 -9.08
N VAL A 237 -1.18 5.32 -10.11
CA VAL A 237 -1.93 6.16 -11.06
C VAL A 237 -3.01 5.34 -11.77
N ASP A 238 -2.66 4.16 -12.27
CA ASP A 238 -3.59 3.28 -12.97
C ASP A 238 -4.70 2.76 -12.04
N GLY A 239 -4.32 2.39 -10.81
CA GLY A 239 -5.25 1.93 -9.78
C GLY A 239 -6.24 3.01 -9.35
N LEU A 240 -5.76 4.24 -9.12
CA LEU A 240 -6.59 5.39 -8.80
C LEU A 240 -7.58 5.67 -9.93
N ASN A 241 -7.08 5.72 -11.16
CA ASN A 241 -7.92 5.97 -12.32
C ASN A 241 -9.03 4.93 -12.49
N ASN A 242 -8.70 3.66 -12.24
CA ASN A 242 -9.69 2.58 -12.31
C ASN A 242 -10.73 2.68 -11.19
N ALA A 243 -10.30 2.96 -9.95
CA ALA A 243 -11.21 3.10 -8.81
C ALA A 243 -12.23 4.24 -9.02
N GLU A 244 -11.78 5.41 -9.49
CA GLU A 244 -12.67 6.54 -9.76
C GLU A 244 -13.71 6.21 -10.85
N LYS A 245 -13.30 5.60 -11.96
CA LYS A 245 -14.21 5.18 -13.04
C LYS A 245 -15.24 4.16 -12.54
N LYS A 246 -14.82 3.22 -11.69
CA LYS A 246 -15.72 2.21 -11.13
C LYS A 246 -16.72 2.80 -10.14
N LEU A 247 -16.32 3.79 -9.35
CA LEU A 247 -17.22 4.53 -8.47
C LEU A 247 -18.18 5.43 -9.27
N GLU A 248 -17.73 6.02 -10.38
CA GLU A 248 -18.61 6.76 -11.29
C GLU A 248 -19.66 5.85 -11.94
N GLU A 249 -19.23 4.68 -12.43
CA GLU A 249 -20.12 3.67 -12.97
C GLU A 249 -21.17 3.21 -11.94
N ALA A 250 -20.75 2.96 -10.70
CA ALA A 250 -21.66 2.61 -9.60
C ALA A 250 -22.71 3.71 -9.36
N ARG A 251 -22.30 4.99 -9.32
CA ARG A 251 -23.23 6.13 -9.19
C ARG A 251 -24.20 6.24 -10.35
N ARG A 252 -23.73 6.04 -11.58
CA ARG A 252 -24.56 6.13 -12.80
C ARG A 252 -25.58 5.00 -12.89
N THR A 253 -25.21 3.81 -12.46
CA THR A 253 -26.03 2.60 -12.60
C THR A 253 -26.89 2.28 -11.38
N GLY A 254 -26.54 2.83 -10.21
CA GLY A 254 -27.16 2.49 -8.93
C GLY A 254 -26.64 1.18 -8.31
N HIS A 255 -25.64 0.51 -8.92
CA HIS A 255 -25.08 -0.75 -8.42
C HIS A 255 -23.85 -0.51 -7.55
N PHE A 256 -24.05 -0.49 -6.23
CA PHE A 256 -23.00 -0.22 -5.24
C PHE A 256 -22.38 -1.46 -4.62
N ASP A 257 -22.50 -2.63 -5.27
CA ASP A 257 -22.13 -3.90 -4.65
C ASP A 257 -20.68 -4.01 -4.21
N LEU A 258 -19.78 -3.33 -4.94
CA LEU A 258 -18.36 -3.25 -4.68
C LEU A 258 -17.92 -1.88 -4.14
N VAL A 259 -18.83 -1.01 -3.69
CA VAL A 259 -18.47 0.35 -3.26
C VAL A 259 -17.39 0.33 -2.19
N ARG A 260 -17.48 -0.57 -1.19
CA ARG A 260 -16.46 -0.73 -0.15
C ARG A 260 -15.09 -1.10 -0.71
N HIS A 261 -15.04 -1.94 -1.74
CA HIS A 261 -13.78 -2.31 -2.40
C HIS A 261 -13.20 -1.09 -3.10
N TRP A 262 -13.99 -0.42 -3.94
CA TRP A 262 -13.51 0.69 -4.75
C TRP A 262 -13.13 1.91 -3.92
N GLU A 263 -13.82 2.19 -2.81
CA GLU A 263 -13.42 3.25 -1.86
C GLU A 263 -12.07 2.93 -1.18
N ARG A 264 -11.80 1.65 -0.89
CA ARG A 264 -10.50 1.24 -0.37
C ARG A 264 -9.39 1.38 -1.43
N GLU A 265 -9.65 0.96 -2.67
CA GLU A 265 -8.70 1.12 -3.77
C GLU A 265 -8.46 2.60 -4.09
N LEU A 266 -9.51 3.44 -4.00
CA LEU A 266 -9.42 4.89 -4.12
C LEU A 266 -8.48 5.47 -3.05
N ALA A 267 -8.65 5.07 -1.78
CA ALA A 267 -7.80 5.53 -0.69
C ALA A 267 -6.35 5.05 -0.83
N PHE A 268 -6.12 3.76 -1.11
CA PHE A 268 -4.78 3.18 -1.22
C PHE A 268 -4.01 3.74 -2.41
N ASN A 269 -4.60 3.71 -3.61
CA ASN A 269 -3.94 4.18 -4.83
C ASN A 269 -3.88 5.70 -4.89
N GLY A 270 -4.91 6.40 -4.39
CA GLY A 270 -4.92 7.86 -4.26
C GLY A 270 -3.81 8.37 -3.35
N ALA A 271 -3.72 7.83 -2.13
CA ALA A 271 -2.63 8.19 -1.23
C ALA A 271 -1.26 7.80 -1.79
N GLY A 272 -1.15 6.64 -2.44
CA GLY A 272 0.07 6.21 -3.14
C GLY A 272 0.50 7.20 -4.21
N HIS A 273 -0.41 7.59 -5.11
CA HIS A 273 -0.14 8.57 -6.17
C HIS A 273 0.27 9.94 -5.59
N TYR A 274 -0.49 10.46 -4.62
CA TYR A 274 -0.23 11.80 -4.08
C TYR A 274 1.05 11.87 -3.26
N LEU A 275 1.34 10.88 -2.42
CA LEU A 275 2.59 10.86 -1.64
C LEU A 275 3.82 10.73 -2.55
N HIS A 276 3.79 9.87 -3.58
CA HIS A 276 4.90 9.77 -4.53
C HIS A 276 5.08 11.04 -5.35
N THR A 277 3.98 11.68 -5.77
CA THR A 277 4.03 12.97 -6.46
C THR A 277 4.78 14.03 -5.64
N ILE A 278 4.55 14.08 -4.32
CA ILE A 278 5.26 14.99 -3.43
C ILE A 278 6.71 14.53 -3.19
N PHE A 279 6.93 13.23 -3.06
CA PHE A 279 8.24 12.61 -2.79
C PHE A 279 9.28 12.97 -3.85
N TRP A 280 8.91 12.97 -5.13
CA TRP A 280 9.84 13.32 -6.21
C TRP A 280 10.33 14.77 -6.14
N ASP A 281 9.43 15.72 -5.95
CA ASP A 281 9.79 17.13 -5.85
C ASP A 281 10.45 17.48 -4.52
N ALA A 282 10.17 16.70 -3.46
CA ALA A 282 10.81 16.83 -2.15
C ALA A 282 12.29 16.40 -2.15
N MET A 283 12.81 15.91 -3.27
CA MET A 283 14.23 15.59 -3.47
C MET A 283 14.86 16.44 -4.57
N SER A 284 16.17 16.61 -4.53
CA SER A 284 16.94 17.35 -5.53
C SER A 284 18.40 16.91 -5.58
N PRO A 285 19.04 16.91 -6.76
CA PRO A 285 20.49 16.70 -6.90
C PRO A 285 21.34 17.75 -6.17
N ARG A 286 20.76 18.92 -5.89
CA ARG A 286 21.37 20.01 -5.10
C ARG A 286 20.71 20.15 -3.73
N GLY A 287 20.08 19.09 -3.26
CA GLY A 287 19.40 19.04 -1.97
C GLY A 287 20.37 18.94 -0.78
N GLY A 288 19.82 18.59 0.37
CA GLY A 288 20.54 18.49 1.63
C GLY A 288 20.64 19.83 2.35
N GLY A 289 21.51 19.90 3.36
CA GLY A 289 21.63 21.06 4.24
C GLY A 289 20.44 21.22 5.19
N LYS A 290 20.08 22.48 5.50
CA LYS A 290 19.03 22.85 6.45
C LYS A 290 17.98 23.75 5.77
N PRO A 291 16.71 23.73 6.21
CA PRO A 291 15.72 24.71 5.76
C PRO A 291 16.12 26.11 6.21
N SER A 292 15.53 27.12 5.55
CA SER A 292 15.72 28.53 5.90
C SER A 292 14.38 29.27 5.94
N GLY A 293 14.41 30.54 6.37
CA GLY A 293 13.23 31.41 6.37
C GLY A 293 12.11 30.91 7.27
N ALA A 294 10.86 31.09 6.81
CA ALA A 294 9.67 30.81 7.61
C ALA A 294 9.55 29.34 8.03
N LEU A 295 9.96 28.40 7.18
CA LEU A 295 9.94 26.97 7.50
C LEU A 295 10.92 26.64 8.63
N ALA A 296 12.14 27.20 8.60
CA ALA A 296 13.11 26.99 9.68
C ALA A 296 12.57 27.48 11.02
N GLY A 297 12.00 28.68 11.05
CA GLY A 297 11.40 29.22 12.27
C GLY A 297 10.22 28.40 12.79
N GLU A 298 9.43 27.77 11.91
CA GLU A 298 8.35 26.86 12.33
C GLU A 298 8.88 25.54 12.86
N ILE A 299 9.92 24.98 12.25
CA ILE A 299 10.61 23.78 12.76
C ILE A 299 11.18 24.05 14.14
N ASP A 300 11.79 25.21 14.36
CA ASP A 300 12.31 25.61 15.66
C ASP A 300 11.21 25.70 16.71
N ARG A 301 10.03 26.27 16.37
CA ARG A 301 8.87 26.33 17.27
C ARG A 301 8.28 24.95 17.58
N SER A 302 8.11 24.11 16.57
CA SER A 302 7.40 22.83 16.69
C SER A 302 8.24 21.72 17.31
N PHE A 303 9.57 21.75 17.10
CA PHE A 303 10.46 20.65 17.49
C PHE A 303 11.63 21.09 18.38
N GLY A 304 11.80 22.38 18.64
CA GLY A 304 12.92 22.91 19.44
C GLY A 304 14.24 23.00 18.69
N GLY A 305 14.21 22.96 17.35
CA GLY A 305 15.39 23.13 16.50
C GLY A 305 15.47 22.10 15.38
N PHE A 306 16.20 22.44 14.31
CA PHE A 306 16.40 21.52 13.18
C PHE A 306 17.01 20.17 13.58
N ASP A 307 17.99 20.15 14.49
CA ASP A 307 18.66 18.90 14.86
C ASP A 307 17.73 17.99 15.67
N ALA A 308 16.86 18.56 16.50
CA ALA A 308 15.81 17.84 17.23
C ALA A 308 14.72 17.30 16.28
N PHE A 309 14.28 18.12 15.32
CA PHE A 309 13.39 17.71 14.24
C PHE A 309 13.99 16.55 13.43
N LYS A 310 15.24 16.70 12.94
CA LYS A 310 15.92 15.69 12.13
C LYS A 310 16.02 14.37 12.89
N LYS A 311 16.35 14.41 14.19
CA LYS A 311 16.38 13.24 15.06
C LYS A 311 15.01 12.59 15.17
N HIS A 312 13.97 13.34 15.51
CA HIS A 312 12.60 12.81 15.63
C HIS A 312 12.13 12.18 14.30
N PHE A 313 12.29 12.89 13.19
CA PHE A 313 11.91 12.40 11.86
C PHE A 313 12.66 11.12 11.48
N THR A 314 13.97 11.06 11.75
CA THR A 314 14.80 9.88 11.47
C THR A 314 14.33 8.68 12.30
N GLU A 315 14.08 8.87 13.60
CA GLU A 315 13.58 7.81 14.48
C GLU A 315 12.19 7.32 14.08
N ALA A 316 11.31 8.24 13.65
CA ALA A 316 9.99 7.88 13.14
C ALA A 316 10.10 7.02 11.86
N ALA A 317 10.94 7.44 10.91
CA ALA A 317 11.16 6.74 9.64
C ALA A 317 11.74 5.33 9.83
N THR A 318 12.71 5.16 10.73
CA THR A 318 13.31 3.84 10.98
C THR A 318 12.33 2.89 11.67
N LYS A 319 11.42 3.40 12.50
CA LYS A 319 10.47 2.62 13.31
C LYS A 319 9.10 2.39 12.66
N VAL A 320 8.88 2.81 11.42
CA VAL A 320 7.65 2.45 10.69
C VAL A 320 7.49 0.93 10.67
N GLU A 321 6.35 0.44 11.14
CA GLU A 321 6.03 -0.99 11.14
C GLU A 321 5.64 -1.45 9.73
N GLY A 322 6.37 -2.42 9.20
CA GLY A 322 6.18 -2.91 7.83
C GLY A 322 6.50 -1.85 6.78
N ASN A 323 5.53 -1.62 5.88
CA ASN A 323 5.63 -0.72 4.74
C ASN A 323 4.91 0.59 5.03
N GLY A 324 5.54 1.72 4.74
CA GLY A 324 4.93 3.01 5.07
C GLY A 324 5.83 4.21 4.82
N TRP A 325 5.55 5.29 5.54
CA TRP A 325 6.15 6.61 5.33
C TRP A 325 6.41 7.30 6.68
N ALA A 326 7.46 8.11 6.74
CA ALA A 326 7.52 9.23 7.69
C ALA A 326 7.14 10.52 6.96
N ILE A 327 6.27 11.32 7.55
CA ILE A 327 5.71 12.50 6.87
C ILE A 327 5.74 13.69 7.82
N LEU A 328 6.44 14.75 7.43
CA LEU A 328 6.29 16.07 8.04
C LEU A 328 5.02 16.69 7.49
N VAL A 329 4.09 17.07 8.35
CA VAL A 329 2.80 17.65 7.98
C VAL A 329 2.62 19.02 8.63
N TRP A 330 1.85 19.89 7.98
CA TRP A 330 1.18 21.00 8.64
C TRP A 330 -0.17 20.52 9.16
N SER A 331 -0.47 20.78 10.44
CA SER A 331 -1.78 20.52 11.03
C SER A 331 -2.58 21.83 11.09
N PRO A 332 -3.60 22.00 10.23
CA PRO A 332 -4.38 23.24 10.19
C PRO A 332 -5.19 23.54 11.44
N ARG A 333 -5.51 22.54 12.28
CA ARG A 333 -6.17 22.78 13.59
C ARG A 333 -5.18 23.15 14.67
N SER A 334 -4.04 22.46 14.67
CA SER A 334 -3.08 22.60 15.75
C SER A 334 -2.07 23.74 15.52
N HIS A 335 -2.07 24.30 14.30
CA HIS A 335 -1.30 25.45 13.85
C HIS A 335 0.22 25.25 14.02
N ARG A 336 0.67 24.01 13.86
CA ARG A 336 2.07 23.62 14.02
C ARG A 336 2.43 22.49 13.06
N LEU A 337 3.73 22.19 12.99
CA LEU A 337 4.23 21.02 12.31
C LEU A 337 4.11 19.78 13.19
N GLU A 338 3.78 18.65 12.57
CA GLU A 338 3.76 17.34 13.20
C GLU A 338 4.50 16.32 12.33
N ILE A 339 4.91 15.20 12.94
CA ILE A 339 5.50 14.07 12.21
C ILE A 339 4.55 12.88 12.38
N LEU A 340 4.09 12.33 11.27
CA LEU A 340 3.24 11.14 11.23
C LEU A 340 3.99 9.97 10.60
N THR A 341 3.69 8.76 11.08
CA THR A 341 4.09 7.50 10.45
C THR A 341 2.88 6.87 9.78
N ALA A 342 2.79 6.99 8.46
CA ALA A 342 1.69 6.38 7.71
C ALA A 342 2.04 4.92 7.38
N GLU A 343 1.13 4.00 7.67
CA GLU A 343 1.23 2.62 7.20
C GLU A 343 0.60 2.47 5.82
N ARG A 344 1.18 1.60 5.00
CA ARG A 344 0.86 1.50 3.58
C ARG A 344 1.00 2.87 2.90
N HIS A 345 -0.11 3.49 2.48
CA HIS A 345 -0.14 4.89 2.02
C HIS A 345 -1.16 5.73 2.79
N GLN A 346 -2.26 5.12 3.23
CA GLN A 346 -3.44 5.80 3.73
C GLN A 346 -3.73 5.56 5.23
N ASN A 347 -3.11 4.54 5.83
CA ASN A 347 -3.38 4.19 7.23
C ASN A 347 -2.57 5.09 8.18
N LEU A 348 -3.06 5.27 9.41
CA LEU A 348 -2.43 6.09 10.46
C LEU A 348 -2.18 7.54 10.03
N SER A 349 -3.07 8.08 9.19
CA SER A 349 -3.13 9.50 8.86
C SER A 349 -4.11 10.25 9.77
N GLN A 350 -3.90 11.56 9.91
CA GLN A 350 -4.89 12.47 10.47
C GLN A 350 -5.64 13.13 9.31
N TRP A 351 -6.97 13.13 9.34
CA TRP A 351 -7.76 13.85 8.34
C TRP A 351 -7.56 15.35 8.50
N ASP A 352 -7.47 16.08 7.39
CA ASP A 352 -7.22 17.53 7.25
C ASP A 352 -5.76 18.01 7.24
N VAL A 353 -4.79 17.17 7.60
CA VAL A 353 -3.38 17.57 7.57
C VAL A 353 -2.85 17.71 6.15
N VAL A 354 -1.83 18.56 5.98
CA VAL A 354 -1.19 18.82 4.69
C VAL A 354 0.24 18.26 4.68
N PRO A 355 0.53 17.18 3.93
CA PRO A 355 1.89 16.65 3.81
C PRO A 355 2.86 17.66 3.19
N LEU A 356 4.04 17.80 3.77
CA LEU A 356 5.08 18.74 3.33
C LEU A 356 6.34 18.02 2.84
N LEU A 357 6.83 17.07 3.63
CA LEU A 357 8.02 16.27 3.34
C LEU A 357 7.76 14.81 3.70
N PRO A 358 7.31 13.98 2.73
CA PRO A 358 7.21 12.55 2.88
C PRO A 358 8.56 11.86 2.59
N LEU A 359 8.84 10.80 3.34
CA LEU A 359 9.93 9.86 3.10
C LEU A 359 9.33 8.46 2.97
N ASP A 360 9.47 7.86 1.79
CA ASP A 360 9.07 6.48 1.52
C ASP A 360 10.02 5.50 2.23
N VAL A 361 9.50 4.66 3.12
CA VAL A 361 10.26 3.57 3.76
C VAL A 361 9.68 2.19 3.45
N TRP A 362 8.90 2.08 2.37
CA TRP A 362 8.66 0.79 1.72
C TRP A 362 9.98 0.19 1.25
N GLU A 363 10.11 -1.14 1.34
CA GLU A 363 11.36 -1.81 0.95
C GLU A 363 11.74 -1.49 -0.51
N HIS A 364 10.77 -1.36 -1.43
CA HIS A 364 11.06 -1.01 -2.83
C HIS A 364 11.83 0.30 -3.01
N ALA A 365 11.79 1.22 -2.04
CA ALA A 365 12.42 2.54 -2.12
C ALA A 365 13.94 2.50 -1.84
N TYR A 366 14.46 1.40 -1.27
CA TYR A 366 15.86 1.34 -0.86
C TYR A 366 16.53 -0.03 -0.98
N TYR A 367 15.77 -1.12 -1.13
CA TYR A 367 16.31 -2.47 -0.95
C TYR A 367 17.42 -2.84 -1.94
N LEU A 368 17.36 -2.33 -3.18
CA LEU A 368 18.35 -2.65 -4.20
C LEU A 368 19.75 -2.16 -3.82
N LYS A 369 19.84 -1.05 -3.09
CA LYS A 369 21.11 -0.43 -2.68
C LYS A 369 21.46 -0.69 -1.23
N HIS A 370 20.49 -0.53 -0.32
CA HIS A 370 20.69 -0.58 1.13
C HIS A 370 20.25 -1.92 1.76
N GLN A 371 19.63 -2.82 0.99
CA GLN A 371 19.10 -4.11 1.46
C GLN A 371 18.24 -3.93 2.73
N ASN A 372 18.56 -4.62 3.82
CA ASN A 372 17.83 -4.52 5.09
C ASN A 372 18.24 -3.31 5.95
N ASP A 373 19.24 -2.53 5.54
CA ASP A 373 19.73 -1.37 6.30
C ASP A 373 18.93 -0.09 5.97
N ARG A 374 17.69 -0.06 6.45
CA ARG A 374 16.81 1.12 6.35
C ARG A 374 17.47 2.37 6.97
N ALA A 375 18.27 2.21 8.03
CA ALA A 375 18.89 3.35 8.71
C ALA A 375 19.91 4.08 7.82
N SER A 376 20.72 3.33 7.07
CA SER A 376 21.64 3.90 6.08
C SER A 376 20.90 4.62 4.95
N TYR A 377 19.79 4.06 4.47
CA TYR A 377 18.93 4.74 3.49
C TYR A 377 18.40 6.09 4.01
N VAL A 378 17.83 6.13 5.21
CA VAL A 378 17.30 7.38 5.80
C VAL A 378 18.42 8.41 5.99
N LYS A 379 19.61 7.95 6.40
CA LYS A 379 20.79 8.82 6.54
C LYS A 379 21.19 9.44 5.20
N ASP A 380 21.23 8.66 4.13
CA ASP A 380 21.60 9.13 2.80
C ASP A 380 20.53 10.05 2.20
N TRP A 381 19.25 9.74 2.40
CA TRP A 381 18.13 10.54 1.93
C TRP A 381 18.19 12.00 2.42
N TRP A 382 18.66 12.23 3.64
CA TRP A 382 18.85 13.60 4.16
C TRP A 382 19.76 14.48 3.30
N ASN A 383 20.65 13.90 2.50
CA ASN A 383 21.57 14.65 1.63
C ASN A 383 20.91 15.12 0.33
N VAL A 384 19.71 14.64 0.01
CA VAL A 384 18.99 15.00 -1.22
C VAL A 384 17.68 15.74 -0.96
N VAL A 385 17.34 16.06 0.29
CA VAL A 385 16.10 16.80 0.62
C VAL A 385 16.07 18.19 -0.03
N ASN A 386 14.99 18.49 -0.74
CA ASN A 386 14.77 19.77 -1.43
C ASN A 386 14.05 20.78 -0.52
N TRP A 387 14.80 21.41 0.40
CA TRP A 387 14.22 22.40 1.32
C TRP A 387 13.46 23.56 0.66
N PRO A 388 13.90 24.12 -0.48
CA PRO A 388 13.11 25.13 -1.20
C PRO A 388 11.70 24.67 -1.57
N TYR A 389 11.54 23.43 -2.06
CA TYR A 389 10.22 22.88 -2.36
C TYR A 389 9.37 22.69 -1.10
N VAL A 390 9.96 22.14 -0.03
CA VAL A 390 9.26 21.96 1.25
C VAL A 390 8.81 23.30 1.84
N ALA A 391 9.63 24.36 1.71
CA ALA A 391 9.30 25.70 2.16
C ALA A 391 8.17 26.35 1.34
N ASP A 392 8.13 26.12 0.03
CA ASP A 392 7.02 26.55 -0.83
C ASP A 392 5.70 25.85 -0.44
N ARG A 393 5.74 24.52 -0.27
CA ARG A 393 4.57 23.76 0.23
C ARG A 393 4.11 24.28 1.59
N TYR A 394 5.03 24.52 2.53
CA TYR A 394 4.70 25.08 3.83
C TYR A 394 4.05 26.47 3.72
N THR A 395 4.56 27.33 2.84
CA THR A 395 4.03 28.69 2.64
C THR A 395 2.57 28.66 2.18
N LYS A 396 2.20 27.69 1.32
CA LYS A 396 0.82 27.45 0.90
C LYS A 396 0.01 26.81 2.02
N ALA A 397 0.53 25.75 2.64
CA ALA A 397 -0.18 24.97 3.67
C ALA A 397 -0.56 25.81 4.89
N ARG A 398 0.34 26.67 5.38
CA ARG A 398 0.12 27.48 6.58
C ARG A 398 -1.01 28.52 6.46
N THR A 399 -1.47 28.77 5.23
CA THR A 399 -2.66 29.63 4.99
C THR A 399 -3.96 28.91 5.34
N LEU A 400 -3.94 27.58 5.42
CA LEU A 400 -5.03 26.75 5.90
C LEU A 400 -4.99 26.69 7.43
N GLN A 401 -5.92 27.38 8.07
CA GLN A 401 -6.08 27.39 9.53
C GLN A 401 -7.53 27.16 9.88
N TRP A 402 -7.79 26.07 10.59
CA TRP A 402 -9.09 25.76 11.17
C TRP A 402 -9.14 26.22 12.63
N PRO A 403 -10.34 26.43 13.18
CA PRO A 403 -10.49 26.55 14.63
C PRO A 403 -9.85 25.33 15.32
N PRO A 404 -9.14 25.52 16.45
CA PRO A 404 -8.29 24.50 17.06
C PRO A 404 -9.04 23.38 17.82
N TYR A 405 -10.35 23.25 17.62
CA TYR A 405 -11.22 22.30 18.33
C TYR A 405 -11.97 21.34 17.39
#